data_AF-A0A8C9ZBT1-F1
#
_entry.id   AF-A0A8C9ZBT1-F1
#
_cell.length_a   1.000
_cell.length_b   1.000
_cell.length_c   1.000
_cell.angle_alpha   90.00
_cell.angle_beta   90.00
_cell.angle_gamma   90.00
#
_symmetry.space_group_name_H-M   'P 1'
#
loop_
_entity.id
_entity.type
_entity.pdbx_description
1 polymer ?
#
loop_
_entity_poly.entity_id
_entity_poly.type
_entity_poly.pdbx_seq_one_letter_code
_entity_poly.pdbx_strand_id
1 'polypeptide(L)'
;DKLTCQKGWRLFKSSCYLFYDADPPDQKTWEEAREDCRERSSDLADELRYFSQYTHWYWIGLRAEGGRWKWINGSDLTESGWRRKPPPPTDGQCVVYDMFRWRSESCAERRPWICKKKTLSV
;
A
#
# COMPACT_ATOMS: atom_id res chain seq x y z
N ASP A 1 13.39 23.70 5.59
CA ASP A 1 13.50 22.26 5.96
C ASP A 1 13.69 21.41 4.72
N LYS A 2 14.77 20.63 4.66
CA LYS A 2 15.07 19.79 3.48
C LYS A 2 14.53 18.38 3.72
N LEU A 3 13.47 18.02 3.01
CA LEU A 3 12.92 16.66 3.06
C LEU A 3 13.79 15.71 2.23
N THR A 4 14.17 14.59 2.82
CA THR A 4 15.00 13.58 2.14
C THR A 4 14.49 12.16 2.36
N CYS A 5 14.78 11.31 1.37
CA CYS A 5 14.52 9.89 1.41
C CYS A 5 15.83 9.10 1.30
N GLN A 6 15.88 7.94 1.93
CA GLN A 6 17.00 7.01 1.77
C GLN A 6 17.15 6.57 0.30
N LYS A 7 18.36 6.18 -0.11
CA LYS A 7 18.61 5.69 -1.47
C LYS A 7 17.64 4.55 -1.82
N GLY A 8 17.06 4.61 -3.02
CA GLY A 8 16.05 3.64 -3.50
C GLY A 8 14.61 4.03 -3.16
N TRP A 9 14.40 4.90 -2.17
CA TRP A 9 13.07 5.41 -1.84
C TRP A 9 12.73 6.65 -2.65
N ARG A 10 11.49 6.74 -3.11
CA ARG A 10 10.98 7.86 -3.89
C ARG A 10 10.30 8.87 -2.96
N LEU A 11 10.74 10.12 -3.03
CA LEU A 11 10.13 11.23 -2.31
C LEU A 11 8.82 11.65 -3.01
N PHE A 12 7.74 11.69 -2.26
CA PHE A 12 6.50 12.30 -2.69
C PHE A 12 5.82 13.01 -1.50
N LYS A 13 5.59 14.32 -1.66
CA LYS A 13 5.21 15.23 -0.55
C LYS A 13 6.17 15.04 0.64
N SER A 14 5.63 14.72 1.82
CA SER A 14 6.38 14.46 3.05
C SER A 14 6.52 12.97 3.38
N SER A 15 6.51 12.12 2.35
CA SER A 15 6.64 10.67 2.50
C SER A 15 7.62 10.07 1.49
N CYS A 16 8.23 8.97 1.88
CA CYS A 16 9.13 8.15 1.10
C CYS A 16 8.44 6.84 0.76
N TYR A 17 8.52 6.42 -0.50
CA TYR A 17 7.87 5.21 -1.01
C TYR A 17 8.89 4.25 -1.60
N LEU A 18 8.71 2.95 -1.36
CA LEU A 18 9.53 1.90 -1.95
C LEU A 18 8.63 0.86 -2.59
N PHE A 19 8.83 0.63 -3.89
CA PHE A 19 8.07 -0.30 -4.70
C PHE A 19 8.89 -1.59 -4.84
N TYR A 20 8.31 -2.70 -4.42
CA TYR A 20 8.91 -4.03 -4.56
C TYR A 20 8.27 -4.74 -5.75
N ASP A 21 8.91 -4.62 -6.91
CA ASP A 21 8.54 -5.30 -8.15
C ASP A 21 8.98 -6.77 -8.11
N ALA A 22 8.41 -7.53 -7.17
CA ALA A 22 8.79 -8.91 -6.91
C ALA A 22 8.24 -9.87 -7.99
N ASP A 23 9.11 -10.76 -8.48
CA ASP A 23 8.74 -11.89 -9.31
C ASP A 23 7.87 -12.89 -8.52
N PRO A 24 7.02 -13.71 -9.18
CA PRO A 24 6.06 -14.58 -8.49
C PRO A 24 6.58 -15.41 -7.30
N PRO A 25 7.81 -15.97 -7.34
CA PRO A 25 8.37 -16.70 -6.20
C PRO A 25 8.63 -15.81 -4.97
N ASP A 26 8.99 -14.54 -5.19
CA ASP A 26 9.38 -13.57 -4.16
C ASP A 26 8.23 -12.66 -3.71
N GLN A 27 7.09 -12.74 -4.38
CA GLN A 27 5.87 -12.06 -3.99
C GLN A 27 5.42 -12.52 -2.60
N LYS A 28 4.72 -11.65 -1.87
CA LYS A 28 4.34 -11.87 -0.48
C LYS A 28 2.83 -11.79 -0.29
N THR A 29 2.33 -12.49 0.72
CA THR A 29 0.98 -12.25 1.26
C THR A 29 0.89 -10.84 1.83
N TRP A 30 -0.34 -10.37 2.10
CA TRP A 30 -0.51 -9.03 2.65
C TRP A 30 0.18 -8.88 4.01
N GLU A 31 0.06 -9.88 4.88
CA GLU A 31 0.73 -9.92 6.19
C GLU A 31 2.26 -9.91 6.07
N GLU A 32 2.83 -10.78 5.23
CA GLU A 32 4.28 -10.84 5.00
C GLU A 32 4.83 -9.54 4.39
N ALA A 33 4.09 -8.93 3.45
CA ALA A 33 4.47 -7.66 2.84
C ALA A 33 4.48 -6.52 3.88
N ARG A 34 3.50 -6.51 4.79
CA ARG A 34 3.45 -5.56 5.89
C ARG A 34 4.63 -5.72 6.83
N GLU A 35 4.99 -6.96 7.15
CA GLU A 35 6.13 -7.27 8.00
C GLU A 35 7.45 -6.80 7.36
N ASP A 36 7.69 -7.08 6.08
CA ASP A 36 8.88 -6.59 5.37
C ASP A 36 8.98 -5.05 5.38
N CYS A 37 7.85 -4.33 5.22
CA CYS A 37 7.85 -2.88 5.38
C CYS A 37 8.25 -2.46 6.80
N ARG A 38 7.74 -3.15 7.83
CA ARG A 38 8.00 -2.82 9.24
C ARG A 38 9.44 -3.07 9.65
N GLU A 39 10.07 -4.13 9.15
CA GLU A 39 11.51 -4.38 9.33
C GLU A 39 12.38 -3.21 8.84
N ARG A 40 11.86 -2.42 7.89
CA ARG A 40 12.54 -1.26 7.29
C ARG A 40 12.09 0.08 7.88
N SER A 41 11.48 0.04 9.07
CA SER A 41 10.90 1.21 9.74
C SER A 41 9.90 1.97 8.87
N SER A 42 9.04 1.22 8.19
CA SER A 42 7.96 1.72 7.32
C SER A 42 6.70 0.88 7.52
N ASP A 43 5.62 1.16 6.79
CA ASP A 43 4.43 0.30 6.75
C ASP A 43 3.89 0.29 5.31
N LEU A 44 2.89 -0.53 4.99
CA LEU A 44 2.30 -0.56 3.65
C LEU A 44 1.74 0.83 3.27
N ALA A 45 1.79 1.18 1.98
CA ALA A 45 1.36 2.50 1.55
C ALA A 45 -0.16 2.72 1.72
N ASP A 46 -0.54 3.86 2.28
CA ASP A 46 -1.93 4.31 2.46
C ASP A 46 -2.34 5.47 1.49
N GLU A 47 -1.40 5.97 0.66
CA GLU A 47 -1.66 7.03 -0.31
C GLU A 47 -0.77 6.86 -1.57
N LEU A 48 -1.38 6.56 -2.73
CA LEU A 48 -0.67 6.27 -4.00
C LEU A 48 -1.22 7.01 -5.23
N ARG A 49 -2.09 8.00 -5.05
CA ARG A 49 -2.81 8.72 -6.13
C ARG A 49 -1.93 9.52 -7.11
N TYR A 50 -0.61 9.35 -7.07
CA TYR A 50 0.33 10.13 -7.87
C TYR A 50 1.35 9.25 -8.61
N PHE A 51 1.30 7.93 -8.40
CA PHE A 51 2.17 6.98 -9.06
C PHE A 51 1.41 6.29 -10.18
N SER A 52 1.51 6.83 -11.39
CA SER A 52 0.86 6.29 -12.61
C SER A 52 1.78 5.43 -13.48
N GLN A 53 3.07 5.37 -13.17
CA GLN A 53 4.08 4.72 -14.00
C GLN A 53 4.30 3.23 -13.69
N TYR A 54 3.53 2.64 -12.79
CA TYR A 54 3.68 1.25 -12.36
C TYR A 54 2.44 0.46 -12.75
N THR A 55 2.66 -0.69 -13.38
CA THR A 55 1.62 -1.48 -14.05
C THR A 55 1.40 -2.86 -13.42
N HIS A 56 1.76 -3.04 -12.14
CA HIS A 56 1.45 -4.24 -11.37
C HIS A 56 0.36 -3.97 -10.34
N TRP A 57 -0.33 -5.02 -9.92
CA TRP A 57 -1.27 -4.99 -8.81
C TRP A 57 -0.52 -5.16 -7.49
N TYR A 58 -0.21 -4.04 -6.83
CA TYR A 58 0.57 -4.05 -5.59
C TYR A 58 -0.31 -4.10 -4.36
N TRP A 59 0.11 -4.84 -3.33
CA TRP A 59 -0.44 -4.69 -2.00
C TRP A 59 -0.27 -3.25 -1.49
N ILE A 60 -1.36 -2.74 -0.90
CA ILE A 60 -1.42 -1.47 -0.19
C ILE A 60 -1.97 -1.68 1.22
N GLY A 61 -1.84 -0.68 2.08
CA GLY A 61 -2.19 -0.76 3.48
C GLY A 61 -3.69 -0.72 3.78
N LEU A 62 -4.52 -1.43 3.01
CA LEU A 62 -5.97 -1.44 3.12
C LEU A 62 -6.49 -2.88 3.14
N ARG A 63 -7.27 -3.22 4.16
CA ARG A 63 -7.88 -4.55 4.35
C ARG A 63 -9.33 -4.45 4.81
N ALA A 64 -10.10 -5.50 4.57
CA ALA A 64 -11.43 -5.64 5.14
C ALA A 64 -11.33 -6.19 6.57
N GLU A 65 -11.98 -5.50 7.51
CA GLU A 65 -12.04 -5.89 8.91
C GLU A 65 -13.34 -5.40 9.55
N GLY A 66 -14.17 -6.33 10.02
CA GLY A 66 -15.43 -6.01 10.69
C GLY A 66 -16.44 -5.37 9.74
N GLY A 67 -16.47 -5.85 8.49
CA GLY A 67 -17.38 -5.35 7.45
C GLY A 67 -17.06 -3.93 6.97
N ARG A 68 -15.82 -3.45 7.16
CA ARG A 68 -15.33 -2.15 6.68
C ARG A 68 -13.96 -2.26 6.07
N TRP A 69 -13.65 -1.38 5.12
CA TRP A 69 -12.29 -1.18 4.62
C TRP A 69 -11.53 -0.29 5.60
N LYS A 70 -10.44 -0.82 6.18
CA LYS A 70 -9.60 -0.11 7.14
C LYS A 70 -8.18 0.03 6.64
N TRP A 71 -7.65 1.24 6.77
CA TRP A 71 -6.23 1.50 6.57
C TRP A 71 -5.41 0.92 7.71
N ILE A 72 -4.15 0.62 7.45
CA ILE A 72 -3.17 0.16 8.44
C ILE A 72 -2.98 1.09 9.65
N ASN A 73 -3.37 2.37 9.52
CA ASN A 73 -3.37 3.38 10.59
C ASN A 73 -4.65 3.34 11.46
N GLY A 74 -5.56 2.40 11.20
CA GLY A 74 -6.82 2.19 11.91
C GLY A 74 -8.00 3.03 11.40
N SER A 75 -7.78 3.98 10.49
CA SER A 75 -8.87 4.79 9.93
C SER A 75 -9.71 4.02 8.93
N ASP A 76 -11.03 4.25 8.96
CA ASP A 76 -11.95 3.73 7.96
C ASP A 76 -11.72 4.43 6.61
N LEU A 77 -11.86 3.68 5.52
CA LEU A 77 -11.84 4.23 4.18
C LEU A 77 -13.04 5.18 3.99
N THR A 78 -12.76 6.47 3.82
CA THR A 78 -13.77 7.45 3.45
C THR A 78 -13.97 7.47 1.93
N GLU A 79 -15.22 7.32 1.47
CA GLU A 79 -15.56 7.26 0.03
C GLU A 79 -15.26 8.57 -0.72
N SER A 80 -15.15 9.70 -0.01
CA SER A 80 -15.18 11.08 -0.53
C SER A 80 -14.05 11.48 -1.48
N GLY A 81 -13.04 10.62 -1.69
CA GLY A 81 -11.89 10.94 -2.53
C GLY A 81 -11.69 10.03 -3.76
N TRP A 82 -12.59 9.10 -4.03
CA TRP A 82 -12.31 8.01 -4.96
C TRP A 82 -13.19 8.03 -6.21
N ARG A 83 -12.58 7.78 -7.37
CA ARG A 83 -13.28 7.74 -8.66
C ARG A 83 -14.19 6.53 -8.83
N ARG A 84 -13.99 5.47 -8.02
CA ARG A 84 -14.77 4.23 -8.05
C ARG A 84 -14.99 3.73 -6.62
N LYS A 85 -16.19 3.23 -6.35
CA LYS A 85 -16.53 2.56 -5.10
C LYS A 85 -15.73 1.26 -4.97
N PRO A 86 -15.11 0.96 -3.81
CA PRO A 86 -14.48 -0.34 -3.59
C PRO A 86 -15.54 -1.45 -3.60
N PRO A 87 -15.14 -2.71 -3.87
CA PRO A 87 -16.03 -3.85 -3.68
C PRO A 87 -16.53 -3.91 -2.22
N PRO A 88 -17.65 -4.60 -1.93
CA PRO A 88 -18.09 -4.82 -0.56
C PRO A 88 -16.97 -5.42 0.29
N PRO A 89 -16.74 -4.92 1.52
CA PRO A 89 -15.73 -5.48 2.41
C PRO A 89 -16.16 -6.86 2.90
N THR A 90 -15.32 -7.85 2.64
CA THR A 90 -15.45 -9.23 3.14
C THR A 90 -14.19 -9.57 3.93
N ASP A 91 -14.33 -9.98 5.18
CA ASP A 91 -13.18 -10.31 6.03
C ASP A 91 -12.26 -11.34 5.34
N GLY A 92 -10.95 -11.15 5.48
CA GLY A 92 -9.94 -11.92 4.74
C GLY A 92 -9.65 -11.39 3.33
N GLN A 93 -10.27 -10.28 2.90
CA GLN A 93 -9.90 -9.56 1.68
C GLN A 93 -8.97 -8.38 1.96
N CYS A 94 -7.97 -8.22 1.11
CA CYS A 94 -7.00 -7.14 1.10
C CYS A 94 -7.04 -6.42 -0.25
N VAL A 95 -6.51 -5.20 -0.31
CA VAL A 95 -6.59 -4.39 -1.54
C VAL A 95 -5.26 -4.35 -2.27
N VAL A 96 -5.32 -4.65 -3.57
CA VAL A 96 -4.26 -4.34 -4.52
C VAL A 96 -4.57 -3.05 -5.28
N TYR A 97 -3.52 -2.33 -5.70
CA TYR A 97 -3.61 -1.08 -6.45
C TYR A 97 -2.77 -1.14 -7.74
N ASP A 98 -3.34 -0.64 -8.84
CA ASP A 98 -2.67 -0.43 -10.13
C ASP A 98 -3.28 0.78 -10.85
N MET A 99 -2.46 1.80 -11.16
CA MET A 99 -2.86 2.98 -11.94
C MET A 99 -4.26 3.52 -11.60
N PHE A 100 -4.47 4.00 -10.37
CA PHE A 100 -5.76 4.53 -9.86
C PHE A 100 -6.91 3.52 -9.75
N ARG A 101 -6.64 2.26 -10.07
CA ARG A 101 -7.57 1.15 -9.90
C ARG A 101 -7.15 0.36 -8.68
N TRP A 102 -8.13 -0.32 -8.16
CA TRP A 102 -8.02 -1.12 -6.97
C TRP A 102 -9.03 -2.24 -7.04
N ARG A 103 -8.65 -3.35 -6.45
CA ARG A 103 -9.39 -4.60 -6.44
C ARG A 103 -9.18 -5.25 -5.08
N SER A 104 -10.20 -5.94 -4.58
CA SER A 104 -10.05 -6.83 -3.44
C SER A 104 -9.56 -8.20 -3.92
N GLU A 105 -8.60 -8.75 -3.20
CA GLU A 105 -8.13 -10.11 -3.38
C GLU A 105 -7.99 -10.78 -2.01
N SER A 106 -7.93 -12.11 -1.95
CA SER A 106 -7.65 -12.81 -0.69
C SER A 106 -6.31 -12.33 -0.13
N CYS A 107 -6.24 -12.00 1.15
CA CYS A 107 -4.99 -11.58 1.80
C CYS A 107 -3.88 -12.65 1.70
N ALA A 108 -4.28 -13.91 1.50
CA ALA A 108 -3.38 -15.05 1.28
C ALA A 108 -2.78 -15.13 -0.13
N GLU A 109 -3.25 -14.32 -1.09
CA GLU A 109 -2.62 -14.21 -2.40
C GLU A 109 -1.23 -13.58 -2.28
N ARG A 110 -0.32 -13.97 -3.18
CA ARG A 110 1.02 -13.39 -3.23
C ARG A 110 1.05 -12.30 -4.28
N ARG A 111 1.51 -11.10 -3.90
CA ARG A 111 1.63 -9.94 -4.79
C ARG A 111 2.92 -9.15 -4.53
N PRO A 112 3.36 -8.32 -5.50
CA PRO A 112 4.30 -7.25 -5.20
C PRO A 112 3.68 -6.26 -4.21
N TRP A 113 4.48 -5.44 -3.54
CA TRP A 113 3.98 -4.54 -2.48
C TRP A 113 4.67 -3.18 -2.49
N ILE A 114 4.06 -2.22 -1.80
CA ILE A 114 4.59 -0.86 -1.69
C ILE A 114 4.67 -0.45 -0.21
N CYS A 115 5.86 -0.06 0.22
CA CYS A 115 6.09 0.50 1.54
C CYS A 115 6.09 2.03 1.52
N LYS A 116 5.67 2.65 2.62
CA LYS A 116 5.66 4.09 2.86
C LYS A 116 6.23 4.40 4.25
N LYS A 117 7.02 5.47 4.35
CA LYS A 117 7.42 6.10 5.62
C LYS A 117 7.47 7.61 5.52
N LYS A 118 7.44 8.30 6.65
CA LYS A 118 7.64 9.75 6.68
C LYS A 118 9.09 10.10 6.30
N THR A 119 9.25 11.24 5.64
CA THR A 119 10.56 11.82 5.36
C THR A 119 11.29 12.22 6.63
N LEU A 120 12.62 12.19 6.59
CA LEU A 120 13.43 12.81 7.63
C LEU A 120 13.52 14.32 7.34
N SER A 121 13.34 15.14 8.39
CA SER A 121 13.71 16.54 8.34
C SER A 121 15.19 16.63 8.66
N VAL A 122 15.97 17.21 7.75
CA VAL A 122 17.40 17.52 7.95
C VAL A 122 17.58 19.02 7.89
#